data_AF-A0A4V3ENG5-F1
#
_entry.id   AF-A0A4V3ENG5-F1
#
_cell.length_a   1.000
_cell.length_b   1.000
_cell.length_c   1.000
_cell.angle_alpha   90.00
_cell.angle_beta   90.00
_cell.angle_gamma   90.00
#
_symmetry.space_group_name_H-M   'P 1'
#
loop_
_entity.id
_entity.type
_entity.pdbx_description
1 polymer ?
#
loop_
_entity_poly.entity_id
_entity_poly.type
_entity_poly.pdbx_seq_one_letter_code
_entity_poly.pdbx_strand_id
1 'polypeptide(L)'
;MTSEASPKPGPPVDASLPGPVQAGVLINRARSLLVGGIIGLHLLVVPAVIIAAFVGGARVAVSVALGAMVSLMFYTIGQAVQIRFAAAPARQLFAASMASFGARAALLALLLTGWANLGVDTQSRLSTVGLCIGVGAGVLGWLIGMARAYAKLRIPVYDEPEPEPVRTSEEAI
;
A
#
# COMPACT_ATOMS: atom_id res chain seq x y z
N MET A 1 46.48 30.93 14.19
CA MET A 1 46.34 29.80 13.25
C MET A 1 45.82 28.59 14.04
N THR A 2 44.50 28.50 14.23
CA THR A 2 43.86 27.35 14.88
C THR A 2 43.20 26.51 13.79
N SER A 3 43.82 25.38 13.49
CA SER A 3 43.34 24.40 12.52
C SER A 3 42.08 23.74 13.08
N GLU A 4 40.89 24.20 12.69
CA GLU A 4 39.64 23.48 12.94
C GLU A 4 39.69 22.15 12.18
N ALA A 5 39.84 21.07 12.93
CA ALA A 5 39.73 19.72 12.41
C ALA A 5 38.30 19.52 11.91
N SER A 6 38.14 19.47 10.58
CA SER A 6 36.88 19.12 9.93
C SER A 6 36.31 17.84 10.55
N PRO A 7 35.07 17.84 11.09
CA PRO A 7 34.50 16.65 11.69
C PRO A 7 34.48 15.54 10.65
N LYS A 8 35.11 14.41 10.99
CA LYS A 8 35.06 13.20 10.16
C LYS A 8 33.59 12.93 9.83
N PRO A 9 33.24 12.71 8.55
CA PRO A 9 31.91 12.27 8.19
C PRO A 9 31.56 11.08 9.07
N GLY A 10 30.44 11.18 9.81
CA GLY A 10 29.91 10.04 10.53
C GLY A 10 29.75 8.87 9.57
N PRO A 11 29.79 7.61 10.06
CA PRO A 11 29.44 6.48 9.23
C PRO A 11 28.11 6.78 8.52
N PRO A 12 27.96 6.44 7.23
CA PRO A 12 26.72 6.70 6.51
C PRO A 12 25.57 6.15 7.35
N VAL A 13 24.52 6.96 7.52
CA VAL A 13 23.29 6.61 8.22
C VAL A 13 22.68 5.38 7.53
N ASP A 14 23.19 4.24 7.96
CA ASP A 14 22.59 2.92 8.06
C ASP A 14 22.33 2.19 6.74
N ALA A 15 23.40 1.63 6.17
CA ALA A 15 23.33 0.43 5.33
C ALA A 15 23.14 -0.86 6.16
N SER A 16 23.07 -0.75 7.49
CA SER A 16 22.78 -1.82 8.43
C SER A 16 21.31 -2.21 8.35
N LEU A 17 21.03 -3.52 8.26
CA LEU A 17 19.67 -4.04 8.32
C LEU A 17 19.01 -3.63 9.65
N PRO A 18 17.71 -3.26 9.65
CA PRO A 18 17.00 -2.92 10.87
C PRO A 18 17.08 -4.08 11.86
N GLY A 19 17.31 -3.77 13.14
CA GLY A 19 17.30 -4.78 14.21
C GLY A 19 15.95 -5.51 14.27
N PRO A 20 15.89 -6.74 14.83
CA PRO A 20 14.71 -7.60 14.78
C PRO A 20 13.43 -6.93 15.32
N VAL A 21 13.55 -6.07 16.33
CA VAL A 21 12.43 -5.29 16.88
C VAL A 21 11.89 -4.28 15.86
N GLN A 22 12.78 -3.54 15.19
CA GLN A 22 12.40 -2.52 14.19
C GLN A 22 11.79 -3.15 12.94
N ALA A 23 12.34 -4.30 12.49
CA ALA A 23 11.75 -5.10 11.42
C ALA A 23 10.30 -5.53 11.73
N GLY A 24 10.04 -5.96 12.97
CA GLY A 24 8.69 -6.31 13.43
C GLY A 24 7.71 -5.14 13.38
N VAL A 25 8.13 -3.95 13.79
CA VAL A 25 7.30 -2.72 13.73
C VAL A 25 6.94 -2.37 12.28
N LEU A 26 7.91 -2.42 11.36
CA LEU A 26 7.69 -2.10 9.94
C LEU A 26 6.70 -3.09 9.29
N ILE A 27 6.84 -4.39 9.58
CA ILE A 27 5.92 -5.43 9.10
C ILE A 27 4.50 -5.19 9.66
N ASN A 28 4.37 -4.89 10.95
CA ASN A 28 3.06 -4.64 11.56
C ASN A 28 2.38 -3.40 11.00
N ARG A 29 3.13 -2.34 10.71
CA ARG A 29 2.60 -1.16 10.00
C ARG A 29 2.08 -1.52 8.62
N ALA A 30 2.89 -2.22 7.82
CA ALA A 30 2.49 -2.65 6.47
C ALA A 30 1.22 -3.51 6.50
N ARG A 31 1.09 -4.41 7.49
CA ARG A 31 -0.14 -5.19 7.72
C ARG A 31 -1.33 -4.32 8.11
N SER A 32 -1.14 -3.33 8.99
CA SER A 32 -2.21 -2.40 9.37
C SER A 32 -2.71 -1.61 8.16
N LEU A 33 -1.81 -1.23 7.25
CA LEU A 33 -2.18 -0.55 6.02
C LEU A 33 -2.97 -1.46 5.08
N LEU A 34 -2.55 -2.72 4.93
CA LEU A 34 -3.28 -3.75 4.17
C LEU A 34 -4.72 -3.88 4.67
N VAL A 35 -4.90 -4.08 5.98
CA VAL A 35 -6.23 -4.23 6.59
C VAL A 35 -7.05 -2.96 6.42
N GLY A 36 -6.46 -1.79 6.66
CA GLY A 36 -7.13 -0.50 6.47
C GLY A 36 -7.63 -0.29 5.05
N GLY A 37 -6.80 -0.61 4.05
CA GLY A 37 -7.20 -0.51 2.64
C GLY A 37 -8.26 -1.53 2.24
N ILE A 38 -8.19 -2.78 2.73
CA ILE A 38 -9.23 -3.79 2.48
C ILE A 38 -10.57 -3.32 3.04
N ILE A 39 -10.60 -2.81 4.28
CA ILE A 39 -11.82 -2.29 4.90
C ILE A 39 -12.37 -1.12 4.07
N GLY A 40 -11.53 -0.14 3.74
CA GLY A 40 -11.94 1.01 2.94
C GLY A 40 -12.48 0.62 1.57
N LEU A 41 -11.88 -0.38 0.92
CA LEU A 41 -12.35 -0.94 -0.35
C LEU A 41 -13.76 -1.49 -0.22
N HIS A 42 -14.02 -2.34 0.77
CA HIS A 42 -15.34 -2.95 0.95
C HIS A 42 -16.41 -1.90 1.26
N LEU A 43 -16.07 -0.87 2.04
CA LEU A 43 -16.99 0.22 2.37
C LEU A 43 -17.48 1.00 1.13
N LEU A 44 -16.69 1.07 0.06
CA LEU A 44 -17.08 1.76 -1.17
C LEU A 44 -17.61 0.80 -2.25
N VAL A 45 -17.04 -0.39 -2.36
CA VAL A 45 -17.39 -1.39 -3.37
C VAL A 45 -18.76 -2.01 -3.10
N VAL A 46 -19.06 -2.38 -1.85
CA VAL A 46 -20.34 -3.04 -1.53
C VAL A 46 -21.54 -2.14 -1.88
N PRO A 47 -21.58 -0.86 -1.47
CA PRO A 47 -22.64 0.04 -1.91
C PRO A 47 -22.68 0.24 -3.42
N ALA A 48 -21.53 0.36 -4.09
CA ALA A 48 -21.47 0.54 -5.54
C ALA A 48 -22.08 -0.67 -6.30
N VAL A 49 -21.79 -1.89 -5.85
CA VAL A 49 -22.38 -3.12 -6.43
C VAL A 49 -23.90 -3.16 -6.21
N ILE A 50 -24.35 -2.81 -5.00
CA ILE A 50 -25.78 -2.77 -4.66
C ILE A 50 -26.51 -1.74 -5.55
N ILE A 51 -26.00 -0.52 -5.62
CA ILE A 51 -26.58 0.55 -6.46
C ILE A 51 -26.60 0.12 -7.93
N ALA A 52 -25.52 -0.48 -8.42
CA ALA A 52 -25.45 -0.98 -9.80
C ALA A 52 -26.47 -2.08 -10.09
N ALA A 53 -26.74 -2.96 -9.12
CA ALA A 53 -27.75 -4.01 -9.26
C ALA A 53 -29.16 -3.42 -9.39
N PHE A 54 -29.49 -2.36 -8.64
CA PHE A 54 -30.78 -1.70 -8.71
C PHE A 54 -30.96 -0.83 -9.96
N VAL A 55 -29.93 -0.09 -10.37
CA VAL A 55 -30.03 0.90 -11.46
C VAL A 55 -29.76 0.29 -12.84
N GLY A 56 -28.74 -0.57 -12.94
CA GLY A 56 -28.26 -1.12 -14.21
C GLY A 56 -28.51 -2.61 -14.39
N GLY A 57 -29.10 -3.27 -13.39
CA GLY A 57 -29.35 -4.71 -13.39
C GLY A 57 -28.10 -5.57 -13.18
N ALA A 58 -28.29 -6.88 -13.27
CA ALA A 58 -27.26 -7.89 -12.97
C ALA A 58 -25.98 -7.71 -13.82
N ARG A 59 -26.11 -7.35 -15.11
CA ARG A 59 -24.96 -7.15 -16.00
C ARG A 59 -24.01 -6.07 -15.47
N VAL A 60 -24.57 -4.92 -15.06
CA VAL A 60 -23.77 -3.79 -14.55
C VAL A 60 -23.19 -4.14 -13.18
N ALA A 61 -23.97 -4.77 -12.30
CA ALA A 61 -23.50 -5.20 -10.98
C ALA A 61 -22.30 -6.17 -11.08
N VAL A 62 -22.38 -7.18 -11.95
CA VAL A 62 -21.27 -8.12 -12.20
C VAL A 62 -20.05 -7.40 -12.74
N SER A 63 -20.25 -6.43 -13.63
CA SER A 63 -19.15 -5.63 -14.18
C SER A 63 -18.47 -4.77 -13.11
N VAL A 64 -19.25 -4.15 -12.22
CA VAL A 64 -18.72 -3.40 -11.06
C VAL A 64 -17.95 -4.33 -10.13
N ALA A 65 -18.49 -5.50 -9.81
CA ALA A 65 -17.82 -6.47 -8.95
C ALA A 65 -16.49 -6.95 -9.56
N LEU A 66 -16.45 -7.20 -10.88
CA LEU A 66 -15.23 -7.59 -11.58
C LEU A 66 -14.18 -6.47 -11.59
N GLY A 67 -14.59 -5.22 -11.87
CA GLY A 67 -13.68 -4.07 -11.81
C GLY A 67 -13.09 -3.89 -10.41
N ALA A 68 -13.93 -4.03 -9.38
CA ALA A 68 -13.50 -3.96 -7.99
C ALA A 68 -12.56 -5.11 -7.59
N MET A 69 -12.82 -6.33 -8.10
CA MET A 69 -11.95 -7.50 -7.88
C MET A 69 -10.54 -7.26 -8.43
N VAL A 70 -10.44 -6.72 -9.64
CA VAL A 70 -9.14 -6.38 -10.26
C VAL A 70 -8.38 -5.36 -9.40
N SER A 71 -9.08 -4.32 -8.97
CA SER A 71 -8.57 -3.32 -8.03
C SER A 71 -8.05 -3.95 -6.72
N LEU A 72 -8.85 -4.83 -6.11
CA LEU A 72 -8.48 -5.55 -4.87
C LEU A 72 -7.23 -6.40 -5.06
N MET A 73 -7.15 -7.17 -6.16
CA MET A 73 -5.98 -7.99 -6.46
C MET A 73 -4.73 -7.14 -6.66
N PHE A 74 -4.84 -6.06 -7.45
CA PHE A 74 -3.73 -5.15 -7.70
C PHE A 74 -3.17 -4.56 -6.40
N TYR A 75 -4.06 -4.12 -5.51
CA TYR A 75 -3.72 -3.60 -4.20
C TYR A 75 -3.07 -4.66 -3.30
N THR A 76 -3.72 -5.81 -3.16
CA THR A 76 -3.29 -6.87 -2.23
C THR A 76 -1.93 -7.44 -2.61
N ILE A 77 -1.68 -7.67 -3.90
CA ILE A 77 -0.37 -8.12 -4.41
C ILE A 77 0.69 -7.06 -4.13
N GLY A 78 0.39 -5.78 -4.36
CA GLY A 78 1.32 -4.68 -4.08
C GLY A 78 1.69 -4.61 -2.60
N GLN A 79 0.70 -4.69 -1.71
CA GLN A 79 0.93 -4.70 -0.26
C GLN A 79 1.65 -5.96 0.23
N ALA A 80 1.38 -7.12 -0.35
CA ALA A 80 2.11 -8.34 -0.02
C ALA A 80 3.63 -8.19 -0.27
N VAL A 81 4.01 -7.50 -1.36
CA VAL A 81 5.40 -7.15 -1.64
C VAL A 81 5.95 -6.18 -0.59
N GLN A 82 5.19 -5.13 -0.24
CA GLN A 82 5.61 -4.19 0.82
C GLN A 82 5.85 -4.90 2.16
N ILE A 83 4.96 -5.82 2.55
CA ILE A 83 5.10 -6.61 3.78
C ILE A 83 6.33 -7.54 3.70
N ARG A 84 6.53 -8.21 2.56
CA ARG A 84 7.64 -9.16 2.35
C ARG A 84 9.01 -8.50 2.40
N PHE A 85 9.10 -7.25 1.97
CA PHE A 85 10.33 -6.46 1.90
C PHE A 85 10.40 -5.34 2.94
N ALA A 86 9.49 -5.32 3.93
CA ALA A 86 9.39 -4.23 4.91
C ALA A 86 10.68 -3.99 5.71
N ALA A 87 11.47 -5.04 5.95
CA ALA A 87 12.75 -4.97 6.66
C ALA A 87 13.98 -5.01 5.73
N ALA A 88 13.77 -4.98 4.41
CA ALA A 88 14.86 -5.01 3.44
C ALA A 88 15.49 -3.61 3.27
N PRO A 89 16.74 -3.52 2.79
CA PRO A 89 17.36 -2.23 2.46
C PRO A 89 16.50 -1.46 1.44
N ALA A 90 16.46 -0.13 1.56
CA ALA A 90 15.60 0.74 0.75
C ALA A 90 15.73 0.48 -0.77
N ARG A 91 16.95 0.23 -1.26
CA ARG A 91 17.20 -0.09 -2.68
C ARG A 91 16.52 -1.39 -3.12
N GLN A 92 16.52 -2.41 -2.27
CA GLN A 92 15.86 -3.69 -2.57
C GLN A 92 14.34 -3.55 -2.52
N LEU A 93 13.82 -2.84 -1.52
CA LEU A 93 12.39 -2.53 -1.41
C LEU A 93 11.90 -1.77 -2.65
N PHE A 94 12.65 -0.75 -3.08
CA PHE A 94 12.33 0.03 -4.27
C PHE A 94 12.33 -0.82 -5.54
N ALA A 95 13.39 -1.61 -5.76
CA ALA A 95 13.49 -2.49 -6.92
C ALA A 95 12.35 -3.53 -6.95
N ALA A 96 12.04 -4.17 -5.81
CA ALA A 96 10.93 -5.11 -5.70
C ALA A 96 9.57 -4.44 -5.94
N SER A 97 9.39 -3.21 -5.46
CA SER A 97 8.16 -2.44 -5.67
C SER A 97 7.95 -2.07 -7.13
N MET A 98 9.01 -1.62 -7.82
CA MET A 98 8.97 -1.28 -9.24
C MET A 98 8.75 -2.52 -10.10
N ALA A 99 9.44 -3.62 -9.81
CA ALA A 99 9.22 -4.89 -10.51
C ALA A 99 7.79 -5.41 -10.33
N SER A 100 7.27 -5.37 -9.10
CA SER A 100 5.87 -5.74 -8.80
C SER A 100 4.86 -4.86 -9.52
N PHE A 101 5.09 -3.55 -9.55
CA PHE A 101 4.21 -2.62 -10.26
C PHE A 101 4.24 -2.88 -11.78
N GLY A 102 5.44 -2.98 -12.36
CA GLY A 102 5.61 -3.28 -13.78
C GLY A 102 4.94 -4.59 -14.19
N ALA A 103 5.13 -5.66 -13.41
CA ALA A 103 4.49 -6.94 -13.66
C ALA A 103 2.96 -6.85 -13.60
N ARG A 104 2.40 -6.20 -12.56
CA ARG A 104 0.94 -6.04 -12.44
C ARG A 104 0.37 -5.17 -13.57
N ALA A 105 1.04 -4.08 -13.94
CA ALA A 105 0.63 -3.24 -15.05
C ALA A 105 0.68 -3.98 -16.39
N ALA A 106 1.74 -4.75 -16.64
CA ALA A 106 1.86 -5.59 -17.82
C ALA A 106 0.76 -6.65 -17.89
N LEU A 107 0.44 -7.32 -16.77
CA LEU A 107 -0.67 -8.27 -16.70
C LEU A 107 -2.02 -7.61 -16.98
N LEU A 108 -2.27 -6.40 -16.47
CA LEU A 108 -3.48 -5.65 -16.79
C LEU A 108 -3.55 -5.27 -18.28
N ALA A 109 -2.42 -4.84 -18.87
CA ALA A 109 -2.34 -4.54 -20.30
C ALA A 109 -2.61 -5.78 -21.15
N LEU A 110 -2.05 -6.94 -20.77
CA LEU A 110 -2.32 -8.23 -21.43
C LEU A 110 -3.79 -8.65 -21.29
N LEU A 111 -4.37 -8.50 -20.10
CA LEU A 111 -5.79 -8.82 -19.86
C LEU A 111 -6.70 -7.93 -20.72
N LEU A 112 -6.42 -6.62 -20.76
CA LEU A 112 -7.17 -5.67 -21.58
C LEU A 112 -7.01 -5.95 -23.07
N THR A 113 -5.80 -6.25 -23.51
CA THR A 113 -5.52 -6.62 -24.91
C THR A 113 -6.24 -7.90 -25.28
N GLY A 114 -6.19 -8.92 -24.41
CA GLY A 114 -6.92 -10.17 -24.60
C GLY A 114 -8.43 -9.93 -24.72
N TRP A 115 -9.00 -9.12 -23.83
CA TRP A 115 -10.41 -8.71 -23.89
C TRP A 115 -10.76 -7.97 -25.18
N ALA A 116 -9.92 -7.04 -25.63
CA ALA A 116 -10.12 -6.27 -26.85
C ALA A 116 -10.14 -7.13 -28.12
N ASN A 117 -9.48 -8.30 -28.09
CA ASN A 117 -9.43 -9.25 -29.19
C ASN A 117 -10.57 -10.30 -29.13
N LEU A 118 -11.45 -10.28 -28.12
CA LEU A 118 -12.63 -11.13 -28.07
C LEU A 118 -13.72 -10.62 -29.03
N GLY A 119 -14.59 -11.53 -29.49
CA GLY A 119 -15.74 -11.17 -30.33
C GLY A 119 -16.72 -10.22 -29.62
N VAL A 120 -17.42 -9.41 -30.42
CA VAL A 120 -18.37 -8.36 -29.96
C VAL A 120 -19.44 -8.92 -29.02
N ASP A 121 -19.95 -10.13 -29.30
CA ASP A 121 -20.95 -10.79 -28.46
C ASP A 121 -20.44 -11.01 -27.03
N THR A 122 -19.20 -11.44 -26.88
CA THR A 122 -18.56 -11.63 -25.57
C THR A 122 -18.33 -10.29 -24.88
N GLN A 123 -17.90 -9.27 -25.62
CA GLN A 123 -17.66 -7.94 -25.07
C GLN A 123 -18.94 -7.30 -24.53
N SER A 124 -20.08 -7.51 -25.21
CA SER A 124 -21.38 -6.97 -24.83
C SER A 124 -21.94 -7.52 -23.50
N ARG A 125 -21.39 -8.65 -23.02
CA ARG A 125 -21.77 -9.28 -21.75
C ARG A 125 -21.29 -8.50 -20.54
N LEU A 126 -20.27 -7.66 -20.68
CA LEU A 126 -19.80 -6.77 -19.62
C LEU A 126 -20.10 -5.31 -19.97
N SER A 127 -20.48 -4.54 -18.96
CA SER A 127 -20.61 -3.10 -19.07
C SER A 127 -19.25 -2.46 -18.83
N THR A 128 -18.70 -1.81 -19.85
CA THR A 128 -17.48 -1.00 -19.72
C THR A 128 -17.62 0.07 -18.64
N VAL A 129 -18.78 0.74 -18.58
CA VAL A 129 -19.07 1.75 -17.54
C VAL A 129 -19.07 1.10 -16.16
N GLY A 130 -19.71 -0.06 -16.00
CA GLY A 130 -19.71 -0.81 -14.74
C GLY A 130 -18.30 -1.20 -14.30
N LEU A 131 -17.46 -1.69 -15.22
CA LEU A 131 -16.05 -1.99 -14.93
C LEU A 131 -15.29 -0.76 -14.42
N CYS A 132 -15.43 0.39 -15.09
CA CYS A 132 -14.79 1.63 -14.68
C CYS A 132 -15.25 2.09 -13.28
N ILE A 133 -16.54 2.01 -12.99
CA ILE A 133 -17.10 2.33 -11.67
C ILE A 133 -16.52 1.40 -10.61
N GLY A 134 -16.48 0.09 -10.88
CA GLY A 134 -15.90 -0.91 -9.97
C GLY A 134 -14.43 -0.65 -9.65
N VAL A 135 -13.62 -0.38 -10.70
CA VAL A 135 -12.21 -0.05 -10.53
C VAL A 135 -12.05 1.23 -9.72
N GLY A 136 -12.76 2.30 -10.09
CA GLY A 136 -12.69 3.60 -9.42
C GLY A 136 -13.14 3.53 -7.95
N ALA A 137 -14.25 2.87 -7.65
CA ALA A 137 -14.73 2.67 -6.30
C ALA A 137 -13.73 1.84 -5.47
N GLY A 138 -13.15 0.79 -6.05
CA GLY A 138 -12.12 -0.01 -5.40
C GLY A 138 -10.87 0.81 -5.05
N VAL A 139 -10.37 1.59 -6.00
CA VAL A 139 -9.20 2.48 -5.84
C VAL A 139 -9.46 3.52 -4.76
N LEU A 140 -10.55 4.27 -4.88
CA LEU A 140 -10.90 5.32 -3.92
C LEU A 140 -11.15 4.74 -2.53
N GLY A 141 -11.87 3.62 -2.45
CA GLY A 141 -12.16 2.94 -1.21
C GLY A 141 -10.90 2.55 -0.46
N TRP A 142 -9.96 1.86 -1.13
CA TRP A 142 -8.73 1.47 -0.47
C TRP A 142 -7.88 2.69 -0.09
N LEU A 143 -7.85 3.75 -0.91
CA LEU A 143 -7.03 4.94 -0.64
C LEU A 143 -7.52 5.65 0.62
N ILE A 144 -8.84 5.80 0.75
CA ILE A 144 -9.49 6.36 1.94
C ILE A 144 -9.17 5.49 3.16
N GLY A 145 -9.27 4.16 3.02
CA GLY A 145 -8.96 3.21 4.10
C GLY A 145 -7.51 3.29 4.56
N MET A 146 -6.57 3.35 3.60
CA MET A 146 -5.15 3.52 3.89
C MET A 146 -4.85 4.87 4.54
N ALA A 147 -5.41 5.97 4.03
CA ALA A 147 -5.21 7.30 4.60
C ALA A 147 -5.66 7.35 6.07
N ARG A 148 -6.81 6.73 6.38
CA ARG A 148 -7.30 6.59 7.76
C ARG A 148 -6.40 5.70 8.63
N ALA A 149 -5.86 4.61 8.08
CA ALA A 149 -4.92 3.76 8.81
C ALA A 149 -3.60 4.50 9.09
N TYR A 150 -3.07 5.21 8.09
CA TYR A 150 -1.88 6.05 8.24
C TYR A 150 -2.06 7.15 9.30
N ALA A 151 -3.22 7.82 9.31
CA ALA A 151 -3.51 8.87 10.29
C ALA A 151 -3.48 8.37 11.75
N LYS A 152 -3.59 7.05 11.98
CA LYS A 152 -3.53 6.44 13.32
C LYS A 152 -2.14 5.91 13.69
N LEU A 153 -1.22 5.80 12.73
CA LEU A 153 0.12 5.29 12.97
C LEU A 153 1.03 6.44 13.45
N ARG A 154 1.43 6.40 14.74
CA ARG A 154 2.52 7.25 15.25
C ARG A 154 3.83 6.92 14.54
N ILE A 155 4.64 7.94 14.26
CA ILE A 155 5.95 7.83 13.60
C ILE A 155 7.04 8.06 14.65
N PRO A 156 7.73 7.02 15.14
CA PRO A 156 8.70 7.10 16.25
C PRO A 156 9.92 7.95 15.97
N VAL A 157 10.21 8.21 14.69
CA VAL A 157 11.29 9.12 14.30
C VAL A 157 11.00 10.57 14.72
N TYR A 158 9.73 10.92 14.92
CA TYR A 158 9.30 12.24 15.37
C TYR A 158 8.90 12.26 16.84
N ASP A 159 9.07 11.15 17.58
CA ASP A 159 8.89 11.17 19.02
C ASP A 159 10.08 11.91 19.66
N GLU A 160 9.81 12.80 20.63
CA GLU A 160 10.87 13.52 21.34
C GLU A 160 11.77 12.51 22.09
N PRO A 161 13.11 12.69 22.09
CA PRO A 161 13.99 11.84 22.88
C PRO A 161 13.53 11.86 24.34
N GLU A 162 13.30 10.68 24.94
CA GLU A 162 13.03 10.64 26.38
C GLU A 162 14.19 11.31 27.12
N PRO A 163 13.93 12.27 28.02
CA PRO A 163 15.00 12.86 28.80
C PRO A 163 15.66 11.75 29.62
N GLU A 164 16.96 11.54 29.42
CA GLU A 164 17.73 10.62 30.27
C GLU A 164 17.47 10.99 31.73
N PRO A 165 17.20 10.01 32.62
CA PRO A 165 17.09 10.29 34.04
C PRO A 165 18.41 10.93 34.47
N VAL A 166 18.33 12.19 34.90
CA VAL A 166 19.45 12.95 35.45
C VAL A 166 20.02 12.10 36.59
N ARG A 167 21.18 11.47 36.36
CA ARG A 167 21.94 10.84 37.43
C ARG A 167 22.36 11.96 38.37
N THR A 168 21.60 12.15 39.44
CA THR A 168 21.97 13.04 40.53
C THR A 168 23.29 12.54 41.09
N SER A 169 24.28 13.42 41.16
CA SER A 169 25.64 13.16 41.61
C SER A 169 25.77 12.70 43.07
N GLU A 170 24.68 12.28 43.71
CA GLU A 170 24.64 11.78 45.09
C GLU A 170 25.10 10.32 45.24
N GLU A 171 25.22 9.54 44.16
CA GLU A 171 25.75 8.16 44.22
C GLU A 171 27.26 8.05 43.89
N ALA A 172 27.98 9.18 43.80
CA ALA A 172 29.40 9.21 43.45
C ALA A 172 30.36 9.49 44.63
N ILE A 173 29.90 9.34 45.88
CA ILE A 173 30.73 9.51 47.10
C ILE A 173 30.79 8.21 47.90
#